data_AF-A0A5J4X2X6-F1
#
_entry.id   AF-A0A5J4X2X6-F1
#
_cell.length_a   1.000
_cell.length_b   1.000
_cell.length_c   1.000
_cell.angle_alpha   90.00
_cell.angle_beta   90.00
_cell.angle_gamma   90.00
#
_symmetry.space_group_name_H-M   'P 1'
#
loop_
_entity.id
_entity.type
_entity.pdbx_description
1 polymer ?
#
loop_
_entity_poly.entity_id
_entity_poly.type
_entity_poly.pdbx_seq_one_letter_code
_entity_poly.pdbx_strand_id
1 'polypeptide(L)'
;MLDEKKILGLAPENQGTEIVTLAPKNYYIKVGEKEKIKLQGVNQKTTKINKQNIVDNIRDRTITKATNMRLGQKNYITSKIATEKNGITGIHTKMVVLKDQSCCPYIHGLKANDYVIDC
;
A
#
# COMPACT_ATOMS: atom_id res chain seq x y z
N MET A 1 -9.94 15.74 28.32
CA MET A 1 -10.37 14.38 28.67
C MET A 1 -9.30 13.44 28.15
N LEU A 2 -8.56 12.76 29.04
CA LEU A 2 -7.53 11.80 28.61
C LEU A 2 -8.26 10.56 28.10
N ASP A 3 -8.00 10.18 26.84
CA ASP A 3 -8.40 8.88 26.33
C ASP A 3 -7.66 7.79 27.13
N GLU A 4 -8.36 7.17 28.07
CA GLU A 4 -7.89 5.96 28.74
C GLU A 4 -7.77 4.85 27.70
N LYS A 5 -6.53 4.53 27.30
CA LYS A 5 -6.25 3.39 26.45
C LYS A 5 -6.56 2.10 27.21
N LYS A 6 -7.76 1.56 27.00
CA LYS A 6 -8.13 0.22 27.47
C LYS A 6 -7.15 -0.82 26.91
N ILE A 7 -6.67 -1.71 27.77
CA ILE A 7 -5.93 -2.92 27.35
C ILE A 7 -6.84 -3.69 26.38
N LEU A 8 -6.34 -3.98 25.18
CA LEU A 8 -7.08 -4.61 24.07
C LEU A 8 -8.26 -3.79 23.51
N GLY A 9 -8.37 -2.51 23.87
CA GLY A 9 -9.33 -1.59 23.26
C GLY A 9 -8.98 -1.32 21.80
N LEU A 10 -9.99 -1.36 20.92
CA LEU A 10 -9.84 -0.96 19.53
C LEU A 10 -9.66 0.57 19.50
N ALA A 11 -8.43 1.04 19.30
CA ALA A 11 -8.09 2.47 19.25
C ALA A 11 -7.79 2.88 17.80
N PRO A 12 -8.74 3.48 17.07
CA PRO A 12 -8.51 3.89 15.68
C PRO A 12 -7.42 4.98 15.63
N GLU A 13 -6.30 4.68 14.96
CA GLU A 13 -5.14 5.58 14.91
C GLU A 13 -5.42 6.88 14.14
N ASN A 14 -6.21 6.80 13.06
CA ASN A 14 -6.58 7.95 12.23
C ASN A 14 -7.94 7.67 11.59
N GLN A 15 -8.78 8.70 11.48
CA GLN A 15 -9.99 8.71 10.65
C GLN A 15 -9.84 9.77 9.57
N GLY A 16 -10.29 9.47 8.36
CA GLY A 16 -10.17 10.36 7.22
C GLY A 16 -11.46 10.46 6.43
N THR A 17 -11.65 11.57 5.73
CA THR A 17 -12.78 11.81 4.83
C THR A 17 -12.66 11.02 3.53
N GLU A 18 -11.43 10.67 3.15
CA GLU A 18 -11.14 9.85 1.97
C GLU A 18 -10.00 8.88 2.29
N ILE A 19 -10.14 7.63 1.85
CA ILE A 19 -9.09 6.62 1.90
C ILE A 19 -9.00 5.88 0.56
N VAL A 20 -7.79 5.75 0.04
CA VAL A 20 -7.50 4.93 -1.15
C VAL A 20 -6.42 3.94 -0.76
N THR A 21 -6.71 2.65 -0.86
CA THR A 21 -5.84 1.58 -0.35
C THR A 21 -5.52 0.56 -1.45
N LEU A 22 -4.24 0.28 -1.62
CA LEU A 22 -3.75 -0.81 -2.47
C LEU A 22 -3.60 -2.10 -1.67
N ALA A 23 -3.06 -1.98 -0.46
CA ALA A 23 -2.75 -3.09 0.43
C ALA A 23 -2.58 -2.59 1.87
N PRO A 24 -2.59 -3.49 2.87
CA PRO A 24 -2.22 -3.13 4.23
C PRO A 24 -0.88 -2.36 4.24
N LYS A 25 -0.84 -1.21 4.95
CA LYS A 25 0.31 -0.30 5.06
C LYS A 25 0.74 0.40 3.74
N ASN A 26 -0.04 0.30 2.66
CA ASN A 26 0.15 0.99 1.39
C ASN A 26 -1.14 1.73 0.98
N TYR A 27 -1.32 2.94 1.52
CA TYR A 27 -2.55 3.71 1.35
C TYR A 27 -2.32 5.22 1.34
N TYR A 28 -3.26 5.93 0.75
CA TYR A 28 -3.51 7.36 0.92
C TYR A 28 -4.69 7.56 1.86
N ILE A 29 -4.60 8.52 2.77
CA ILE A 29 -5.71 8.96 3.61
C ILE A 29 -5.73 10.49 3.71
N LYS A 30 -6.91 11.08 3.60
CA LYS A 30 -7.15 12.51 3.81
C LYS A 30 -7.78 12.72 5.19
N VAL A 31 -7.04 13.33 6.11
CA VAL A 31 -7.49 13.63 7.49
C VAL A 31 -7.80 15.12 7.57
N GLY A 32 -9.07 15.49 7.41
CA GLY A 32 -9.49 16.88 7.25
C GLY A 32 -8.89 17.50 5.97
N GLU A 33 -8.05 18.52 6.12
CA GLU A 33 -7.33 19.16 5.01
C GLU A 33 -5.94 18.56 4.73
N LYS A 34 -5.45 17.66 5.60
CA LYS A 34 -4.11 17.09 5.48
C LYS A 34 -4.13 15.76 4.73
N GLU A 35 -3.26 15.64 3.74
CA GLU A 35 -3.04 14.40 3.01
C GLU A 35 -1.89 13.60 3.64
N LYS A 36 -2.08 12.30 3.78
CA LYS A 36 -1.07 11.38 4.32
C LYS A 36 -0.97 10.15 3.44
N ILE A 37 0.25 9.88 2.97
CA ILE A 37 0.59 8.68 2.21
C ILE A 37 1.42 7.78 3.11
N LYS A 38 1.00 6.52 3.27
CA LYS A 38 1.75 5.48 3.98
C LYS A 38 2.14 4.42 2.97
N LEU A 39 3.44 4.20 2.80
CA LEU A 39 4.00 3.21 1.88
C LEU A 39 5.04 2.38 2.64
N GLN A 40 4.83 1.07 2.69
CA GLN A 40 5.77 0.17 3.35
C GLN A 40 6.98 -0.07 2.46
N GLY A 41 8.17 0.07 3.05
CA GLY A 41 9.41 -0.23 2.36
C GLY A 41 9.82 0.80 1.31
N VAL A 42 9.09 1.90 1.12
CA VAL A 42 9.48 2.98 0.19
C VAL A 42 9.91 4.21 0.99
N ASN A 43 11.04 4.81 0.60
CA ASN A 43 11.44 6.10 1.13
C ASN A 43 10.70 7.21 0.37
N GLN A 44 9.73 7.82 1.04
CA GLN A 44 8.88 8.87 0.45
C GLN A 44 9.61 10.18 0.19
N LYS A 45 10.74 10.44 0.88
CA LYS A 45 11.54 11.64 0.63
C LYS A 45 12.22 11.58 -0.73
N THR A 46 12.60 10.38 -1.17
CA THR A 46 13.35 10.15 -2.41
C THR A 46 12.41 9.80 -3.56
N THR A 47 11.32 9.10 -3.28
CA THR A 47 10.33 8.70 -4.29
C THR A 47 9.06 9.52 -4.10
N LYS A 48 8.80 10.45 -5.01
CA LYS A 48 7.60 11.29 -5.02
C LYS A 48 6.40 10.50 -5.55
N ILE A 49 5.90 9.54 -4.76
CA ILE A 49 4.62 8.86 -5.04
C ILE A 49 3.48 9.72 -4.48
N ASN A 50 2.51 10.04 -5.32
CA ASN A 50 1.33 10.82 -4.96
C ASN A 50 0.05 9.95 -4.98
N LYS A 51 -1.08 10.56 -4.61
CA LYS A 51 -2.41 9.92 -4.65
C LYS A 51 -2.74 9.36 -6.04
N GLN A 52 -2.48 10.14 -7.09
CA GLN A 52 -2.82 9.75 -8.47
C GLN A 52 -2.08 8.48 -8.88
N ASN A 53 -0.80 8.33 -8.52
CA ASN A 53 -0.06 7.10 -8.79
C ASN A 53 -0.75 5.88 -8.13
N ILE A 54 -1.22 6.01 -6.89
CA ILE A 54 -1.94 4.92 -6.21
C ILE A 54 -3.23 4.58 -6.97
N VAL A 55 -4.01 5.58 -7.37
CA VAL A 55 -5.25 5.40 -8.13
C VAL A 55 -4.98 4.73 -9.49
N ASP A 56 -3.98 5.20 -10.23
CA ASP A 56 -3.61 4.67 -11.55
C ASP A 56 -3.12 3.22 -11.44
N ASN A 57 -2.36 2.88 -10.38
CA ASN A 57 -1.95 1.50 -10.15
C ASN A 57 -3.18 0.61 -9.93
N ILE A 58 -4.14 1.04 -9.09
CA ILE A 58 -5.38 0.27 -8.85
C ILE A 58 -6.16 0.09 -10.16
N ARG A 59 -6.36 1.18 -10.91
CA ARG A 59 -7.20 1.22 -12.10
C ARG A 59 -6.60 0.41 -13.25
N ASP A 60 -5.33 0.66 -13.54
CA ASP A 60 -4.67 0.16 -14.76
C ASP A 60 -3.81 -1.08 -14.49
N ARG A 61 -3.76 -1.54 -13.22
CA ARG A 61 -2.95 -2.69 -12.77
C ARG A 61 -1.47 -2.51 -13.11
N THR A 62 -0.98 -1.28 -13.01
CA THR A 62 0.42 -0.94 -13.32
C THR A 62 1.34 -1.15 -12.11
N ILE A 63 2.63 -0.91 -12.32
CA ILE A 63 3.67 -0.93 -11.28
C ILE A 63 4.38 0.42 -11.32
N THR A 64 4.37 1.15 -10.21
CA THR A 64 5.25 2.32 -10.04
C THR A 64 6.52 1.91 -9.32
N LYS A 65 7.66 2.19 -9.96
CA LYS A 65 8.97 1.91 -9.41
C LYS A 65 9.42 3.01 -8.45
N ALA A 66 10.23 2.61 -7.47
CA ALA A 66 10.80 3.49 -6.46
C ALA A 66 12.30 3.22 -6.33
N THR A 67 13.07 4.29 -6.12
CA THR A 67 14.50 4.19 -5.87
C THR A 67 14.75 4.22 -4.37
N ASN A 68 15.26 3.10 -3.85
CA ASN A 68 15.72 3.03 -2.47
C ASN A 68 17.21 3.33 -2.40
N MET A 69 17.59 4.20 -1.48
CA MET A 69 18.99 4.45 -1.17
C MET A 69 19.32 3.80 0.17
N ARG A 70 20.35 2.95 0.19
CA ARG A 70 20.94 2.42 1.41
C ARG A 70 22.42 2.74 1.46
N LEU A 71 22.98 2.82 2.66
CA LEU A 71 24.42 2.79 2.85
C LEU A 71 24.88 1.34 2.90
N GLY A 72 25.97 1.03 2.22
CA GLY A 72 26.61 -0.29 2.25
C GLY A 72 28.11 -0.13 2.42
N GLN A 73 28.71 -0.97 3.26
CA GLN A 73 30.15 -0.95 3.51
C GLN A 73 30.79 -2.19 2.90
N LYS A 74 31.87 -2.01 2.13
CA LYS A 74 32.69 -3.09 1.59
C LYS A 74 34.15 -2.68 1.70
N ASN A 75 34.99 -3.57 2.24
CA ASN A 75 36.42 -3.30 2.45
C ASN A 75 36.67 -1.96 3.18
N TYR A 76 35.91 -1.70 4.25
CA TYR A 76 35.97 -0.45 5.03
C TYR A 76 35.58 0.84 4.29
N ILE A 77 35.15 0.74 3.03
CA ILE A 77 34.63 1.87 2.25
C ILE A 77 33.10 1.87 2.33
N THR A 78 32.54 2.95 2.84
CA THR A 78 31.09 3.20 2.85
C THR A 78 30.68 3.81 1.52
N SER A 79 29.67 3.21 0.88
CA SER A 79 29.10 3.65 -0.37
C SER A 79 27.60 3.85 -0.23
N LYS A 80 27.05 4.74 -1.05
CA LYS A 80 25.60 4.92 -1.18
C LYS A 80 25.13 4.08 -2.37
N ILE A 81 24.30 3.09 -2.11
CA ILE A 81 23.78 2.18 -3.13
C ILE A 81 22.34 2.57 -3.42
N ALA A 82 22.07 2.96 -4.68
CA ALA A 82 20.73 3.13 -5.20
C ALA A 82 20.25 1.81 -5.81
N THR A 83 19.03 1.40 -5.47
CA THR A 83 18.41 0.20 -6.03
C THR A 83 16.98 0.53 -6.42
N GLU A 84 16.67 0.28 -7.68
CA GLU A 84 15.32 0.37 -8.20
C GLU A 84 14.53 -0.88 -7.79
N LYS A 85 13.32 -0.66 -7.28
CA LYS A 85 12.41 -1.73 -6.87
C LYS A 85 10.98 -1.33 -7.16
N ASN A 86 10.06 -2.28 -7.08
CA ASN A 86 8.64 -1.98 -7.15
C ASN A 86 8.25 -1.19 -5.89
N GLY A 87 7.82 0.05 -6.07
CA GLY A 87 7.40 0.93 -4.98
C GLY A 87 5.96 0.64 -4.57
N ILE A 88 5.07 0.67 -5.56
CA ILE A 88 3.67 0.25 -5.45
C ILE A 88 3.32 -0.64 -6.65
N THR A 89 2.43 -1.60 -6.42
CA THR A 89 1.92 -2.51 -7.44
C THR A 89 0.40 -2.54 -7.35
N GLY A 90 -0.27 -2.29 -8.47
CA GLY A 90 -1.70 -2.52 -8.62
C GLY A 90 -2.05 -3.99 -8.91
N ILE A 91 -1.05 -4.83 -9.11
CA ILE A 91 -1.24 -6.24 -9.40
C ILE A 91 -1.45 -6.99 -8.09
N HIS A 92 -2.67 -7.50 -7.89
CA HIS A 92 -3.01 -8.38 -6.78
C HIS A 92 -2.70 -9.82 -7.16
N THR A 93 -1.51 -10.30 -6.80
CA THR A 93 -1.10 -11.70 -7.06
C THR A 93 -1.54 -12.67 -5.97
N LYS A 94 -2.13 -12.16 -4.88
CA LYS A 94 -2.54 -12.95 -3.71
C LYS A 94 -4.06 -13.06 -3.55
N MET A 95 -4.82 -12.19 -4.22
CA MET A 95 -6.26 -12.12 -4.06
C MET A 95 -6.96 -11.60 -5.31
N VAL A 96 -8.22 -11.99 -5.47
CA VAL A 96 -9.17 -11.48 -6.47
C VAL A 96 -10.27 -10.74 -5.71
N VAL A 97 -10.62 -9.54 -6.16
CA VAL A 97 -11.74 -8.76 -5.62
C VAL A 97 -12.99 -9.12 -6.41
N LEU A 98 -14.04 -9.57 -5.71
CA LEU A 98 -15.32 -9.93 -6.31
C LEU A 98 -16.24 -8.72 -6.46
N LYS A 99 -17.37 -8.89 -7.15
CA LYS A 99 -18.31 -7.79 -7.45
C LYS A 99 -18.88 -7.11 -6.19
N ASP A 100 -19.07 -7.88 -5.13
CA ASP A 100 -19.54 -7.43 -3.82
C ASP A 100 -18.44 -6.80 -2.94
N GLN A 101 -17.24 -6.57 -3.50
CA GLN A 101 -16.04 -6.09 -2.80
C GLN A 101 -15.44 -7.10 -1.80
N SER A 102 -15.95 -8.33 -1.74
CA SER A 102 -15.27 -9.40 -1.00
C SER A 102 -13.96 -9.79 -1.69
N CYS A 103 -13.07 -10.42 -0.92
CA CYS A 103 -11.70 -10.69 -1.31
C CYS A 103 -11.44 -12.19 -1.21
N CYS A 104 -11.18 -12.85 -2.34
CA CYS A 104 -10.90 -14.28 -2.39
C CYS A 104 -9.42 -14.55 -2.72
N PRO A 105 -8.85 -15.71 -2.33
CA PRO A 105 -7.48 -16.07 -2.70
C PRO A 105 -7.30 -16.13 -4.21
N TYR A 106 -6.19 -15.60 -4.73
CA TYR A 106 -5.86 -15.76 -6.15
C TYR A 106 -5.42 -17.20 -6.44
N ILE A 107 -6.10 -17.86 -7.38
CA ILE A 107 -5.77 -19.20 -7.89
C ILE A 107 -5.46 -19.07 -9.37
N HIS A 108 -4.32 -19.62 -9.80
CA HIS A 108 -3.91 -19.55 -11.20
C HIS A 108 -4.95 -20.21 -12.11
N GLY A 109 -5.40 -19.48 -13.13
CA GLY A 109 -6.43 -19.94 -14.07
C GLY A 109 -7.87 -19.60 -13.67
N LEU A 110 -8.13 -19.20 -12.42
CA LEU A 110 -9.44 -18.74 -11.98
C LEU A 110 -9.56 -17.21 -12.08
N LYS A 111 -10.75 -16.76 -12.49
CA LYS A 111 -11.18 -15.37 -12.60
C LYS A 111 -12.24 -15.08 -11.53
N ALA A 112 -12.54 -13.80 -11.31
CA ALA A 112 -13.57 -13.38 -10.34
C ALA A 112 -14.95 -14.03 -10.60
N ASN A 113 -15.29 -14.33 -11.86
CA ASN A 113 -16.54 -14.96 -12.23
C ASN A 113 -16.61 -16.46 -11.87
N ASP A 114 -15.49 -17.09 -11.55
CA ASP A 114 -15.43 -18.50 -11.16
C ASP A 114 -15.69 -18.68 -9.65
N TYR A 115 -15.83 -17.59 -8.90
CA TYR A 115 -16.17 -17.61 -7.47
C TYR A 115 -17.68 -17.46 -7.29
N VAL A 116 -18.27 -18.32 -6.47
CA VAL A 116 -19.66 -18.23 -6.04
C VAL A 116 -19.71 -17.41 -4.75
N ILE A 117 -20.60 -16.42 -4.73
CA ILE A 117 -20.91 -15.63 -3.53
C ILE A 117 -22.17 -16.25 -2.93
N ASP A 118 -22.01 -17.04 -1.87
CA ASP A 118 -23.16 -17.50 -1.09
C ASP A 118 -23.57 -16.37 -0.15
N CYS A 119 -24.82 -15.90 -0.32
CA CYS A 119 -25.45 -14.86 0.48
C CYS A 119 -25.99 -15.43 1.80
#